data_AF-A0A847WX23-F1
#
_entry.id   AF-A0A847WX23-F1
#
_cell.length_a   1.000
_cell.length_b   1.000
_cell.length_c   1.000
_cell.angle_alpha   90.00
_cell.angle_beta   90.00
_cell.angle_gamma   90.00
#
_symmetry.space_group_name_H-M   'P 1'
#
loop_
_entity.id
_entity.type
_entity.pdbx_description
1 polymer ?
#
loop_
_entity_poly.entity_id
_entity_poly.type
_entity_poly.pdbx_seq_one_letter_code
_entity_poly.pdbx_strand_id
1 'polypeptide(L)'
;EPMTVDGAPGLTLRGESDAMIVQGLVAVLLALYSGRSAKEIADTDAIALFDELGLREHLTSQRSNGLAAMVNRIRGEAQANLN
;
A
#
# COMPACT_ATOMS: atom_id res chain seq x y z
N GLU A 1 -0.67 -17.41 -14.37
CA GLU A 1 -2.11 -17.06 -14.35
C GLU A 1 -2.30 -15.89 -13.41
N PRO A 2 -3.20 -14.92 -13.67
CA PRO A 2 -3.48 -13.89 -12.69
C PRO A 2 -4.05 -14.56 -11.43
N MET A 3 -3.47 -14.28 -10.26
CA MET A 3 -4.06 -14.71 -9.00
C MET A 3 -5.43 -14.05 -8.89
N THR A 4 -6.48 -14.86 -8.93
CA THR A 4 -7.84 -14.43 -8.63
C THR A 4 -8.02 -14.45 -7.12
N VAL A 5 -8.39 -13.31 -6.54
CA VAL A 5 -8.71 -13.19 -5.11
C VAL A 5 -10.18 -12.81 -5.02
N ASP A 6 -10.96 -13.64 -4.34
CA ASP A 6 -12.43 -13.52 -4.22
C ASP A 6 -13.17 -13.36 -5.57
N GLY A 7 -12.70 -14.06 -6.61
CA GLY A 7 -13.30 -14.03 -7.94
C GLY A 7 -12.98 -12.78 -8.77
N ALA A 8 -12.19 -11.84 -8.25
CA ALA A 8 -11.68 -10.68 -8.97
C ALA A 8 -10.19 -10.83 -9.31
N PRO A 9 -9.68 -10.19 -10.39
CA PRO A 9 -8.26 -10.17 -10.67
C PRO A 9 -7.51 -9.38 -9.59
N GLY A 10 -6.46 -9.99 -9.01
CA GLY A 10 -5.57 -9.32 -8.08
C GLY A 10 -4.70 -8.26 -8.75
N LEU A 11 -4.51 -7.12 -8.10
CA LEU A 11 -3.61 -6.06 -8.54
C LEU A 11 -2.17 -6.37 -8.09
N THR A 12 -1.26 -6.44 -9.06
CA THR A 12 0.18 -6.60 -8.76
C THR A 12 0.84 -5.23 -8.70
N LEU A 13 1.43 -4.90 -7.54
CA LEU A 13 2.12 -3.64 -7.34
C LEU A 13 3.62 -3.83 -7.40
N ARG A 14 4.32 -2.82 -7.94
CA ARG A 14 5.78 -2.72 -7.92
C ARG A 14 6.17 -1.30 -7.51
N GLY A 15 7.19 -1.19 -6.67
CA GLY A 15 7.67 0.09 -6.18
C GLY A 15 9.09 -0.03 -5.64
N GLU A 16 9.85 1.05 -5.77
CA GLU A 16 11.25 1.15 -5.35
C GLU A 16 11.51 2.57 -4.81
N SER A 17 12.53 2.72 -3.96
CA SER A 17 12.98 4.02 -3.48
C SER A 17 14.50 4.01 -3.26
N ASP A 18 15.17 5.10 -3.65
CA ASP A 18 16.61 5.30 -3.43
C ASP A 18 16.97 5.49 -1.95
N ALA A 19 15.98 5.78 -1.10
CA ALA A 19 16.18 5.99 0.32
C ALA A 19 15.86 4.70 1.10
N MET A 20 16.85 4.14 1.81
CA MET A 20 16.72 2.86 2.55
C MET A 20 15.51 2.81 3.49
N ILE A 21 15.23 3.87 4.25
CA ILE A 21 14.07 3.91 5.16
C ILE A 21 12.74 3.88 4.39
N VAL A 22 12.67 4.60 3.27
CA VAL A 22 11.48 4.64 2.42
C VAL A 22 11.31 3.31 1.70
N GLN A 23 12.40 2.66 1.28
CA GLN A 23 12.38 1.31 0.71
C GLN A 23 11.73 0.29 1.67
N GLY A 24 12.00 0.39 2.97
CA GLY A 24 11.30 -0.41 3.98
C GLY A 24 9.79 -0.16 4.02
N LEU A 25 9.36 1.12 3.99
CA LEU A 25 7.94 1.47 3.95
C LEU A 25 7.26 0.94 2.67
N VAL A 26 7.93 1.06 1.53
CA VAL A 26 7.46 0.52 0.24
C VAL A 26 7.32 -0.99 0.33
N ALA A 27 8.30 -1.70 0.88
CA ALA A 27 8.23 -3.16 1.03
C ALA A 27 7.02 -3.60 1.87
N VAL A 28 6.73 -2.90 2.96
CA VAL A 28 5.54 -3.17 3.80
C VAL A 28 4.25 -2.93 3.03
N LEU A 29 4.15 -1.82 2.28
CA LEU A 29 2.99 -1.53 1.45
C LEU A 29 2.78 -2.59 0.35
N LEU A 30 3.86 -3.03 -0.31
CA LEU A 30 3.80 -4.07 -1.33
C LEU A 30 3.33 -5.40 -0.73
N ALA A 31 3.82 -5.76 0.46
CA ALA A 31 3.38 -6.97 1.17
C ALA A 31 1.91 -6.90 1.59
N LEU A 32 1.41 -5.70 1.95
CA LEU A 32 0.03 -5.49 2.34
C LEU A 32 -0.94 -5.59 1.15
N TYR A 33 -0.59 -4.95 0.03
CA TYR A 33 -1.53 -4.71 -1.07
C TYR A 33 -1.35 -5.60 -2.29
N SER A 34 -0.13 -6.10 -2.56
CA SER A 34 0.11 -6.83 -3.82
C SER A 34 -0.63 -8.17 -3.84
N GLY A 35 -1.28 -8.45 -4.97
CA GLY A 35 -2.09 -9.65 -5.18
C GLY A 35 -3.53 -9.53 -4.67
N ARG A 36 -3.88 -8.45 -3.96
CA ARG A 36 -5.25 -8.20 -3.47
C ARG A 36 -6.17 -7.69 -4.58
N SER A 37 -7.46 -7.93 -4.46
CA SER A 37 -8.46 -7.33 -5.34
C SER A 37 -8.53 -5.81 -5.16
N ALA A 38 -9.01 -5.10 -6.18
CA ALA A 38 -9.24 -3.64 -6.11
C ALA A 38 -10.10 -3.23 -4.91
N LYS A 39 -11.10 -4.06 -4.57
CA LYS A 39 -11.98 -3.83 -3.43
C LYS A 39 -11.25 -3.95 -2.09
N GLU A 40 -10.52 -5.04 -1.88
CA GLU A 40 -9.72 -5.22 -0.66
C GLU A 40 -8.71 -4.08 -0.48
N ILE A 41 -8.05 -3.65 -1.56
CA ILE A 41 -7.08 -2.53 -1.50
C ILE A 41 -7.77 -1.23 -1.11
N ALA A 42 -8.94 -0.93 -1.68
CA ALA A 42 -9.70 0.28 -1.38
C ALA A 42 -10.20 0.29 0.07
N ASP A 43 -10.61 -0.86 0.60
CA ASP A 43 -11.15 -1.03 1.95
C ASP A 43 -10.06 -1.15 3.04
N THR A 44 -8.80 -1.40 2.66
CA THR A 44 -7.70 -1.58 3.60
C THR A 44 -7.14 -0.25 4.09
N ASP A 45 -7.15 -0.04 5.41
CA ASP A 45 -6.50 1.08 6.09
C ASP A 45 -5.03 0.77 6.40
N ALA A 46 -4.13 1.11 5.46
CA ALA A 46 -2.70 0.98 5.71
C ALA A 46 -2.23 1.87 6.86
N ILE A 47 -2.80 3.06 7.05
CA ILE A 47 -2.29 4.00 8.05
C ILE A 47 -2.47 3.42 9.46
N ALA A 48 -3.64 2.85 9.73
CA ALA A 48 -3.90 2.13 10.99
C ALA A 48 -2.91 0.97 11.22
N LEU A 49 -2.58 0.20 10.19
CA LEU A 49 -1.58 -0.87 10.29
C LEU A 49 -0.19 -0.32 10.66
N PHE A 50 0.25 0.77 10.04
CA PHE A 50 1.54 1.38 10.37
C PHE A 50 1.56 1.98 11.79
N ASP A 51 0.41 2.44 12.31
CA ASP A 51 0.25 2.86 13.71
C ASP A 51 0.34 1.66 14.67
N GLU A 52 -0.37 0.56 14.37
CA GLU A 52 -0.36 -0.66 15.19
C GLU A 52 1.04 -1.29 15.29
N LEU A 53 1.81 -1.22 14.19
CA LEU A 53 3.20 -1.67 14.16
C LEU A 53 4.18 -0.70 14.84
N GLY A 54 3.71 0.45 15.35
CA GLY A 54 4.56 1.49 15.96
C GLY A 54 5.52 2.18 14.98
N LEU A 55 5.35 1.97 13.67
CA LEU A 55 6.29 2.47 12.67
C LEU A 55 6.14 3.98 12.46
N ARG A 56 4.92 4.51 12.57
CA ARG A 56 4.65 5.95 12.33
C ARG A 56 5.34 6.87 13.33
N GLU A 57 5.51 6.44 14.57
CA GLU A 57 6.16 7.23 15.63
C GLU A 57 7.66 7.45 15.36
N HIS A 58 8.27 6.61 14.52
CA HIS A 58 9.69 6.70 14.16
C HIS A 58 9.94 7.42 12.84
N LEU A 59 8.89 7.92 12.18
CA LEU A 59 9.01 8.65 10.93
C LEU A 59 9.08 10.16 11.18
N THR A 60 9.98 10.82 10.45
CA THR A 60 9.96 12.28 10.34
C THR A 60 8.69 12.72 9.60
N SER A 61 8.25 13.96 9.80
CA SER A 61 7.05 14.49 9.14
C SER A 61 7.09 14.33 7.61
N GLN A 62 8.27 14.51 7.00
CA GLN A 62 8.45 14.31 5.55
C GLN A 62 8.18 12.86 5.12
N ARG A 63 8.64 11.87 5.90
CA ARG A 63 8.45 10.45 5.61
C ARG A 63 7.01 10.02 5.82
N SER A 64 6.36 10.50 6.87
CA SER A 64 4.93 10.27 7.12
C SER A 64 4.06 10.83 5.99
N ASN A 65 4.40 12.00 5.47
CA ASN A 65 3.71 12.58 4.31
C ASN A 65 3.93 11.74 3.04
N GLY A 66 5.17 11.25 2.83
CA GLY A 66 5.48 10.33 1.74
C GLY A 66 4.68 9.02 1.82
N LEU A 67 4.59 8.42 3.02
CA LEU A 67 3.77 7.24 3.27
C LEU A 67 2.30 7.49 2.92
N ALA A 68 1.71 8.58 3.43
CA ALA A 68 0.32 8.94 3.14
C ALA A 68 0.08 9.15 1.65
N ALA A 69 1.01 9.81 0.94
CA ALA A 69 0.93 10.00 -0.50
C ALA A 69 0.95 8.68 -1.28
N MET A 70 1.82 7.74 -0.90
CA MET A 70 1.88 6.41 -1.51
C MET A 70 0.59 5.60 -1.28
N VAL A 71 0.07 5.61 -0.04
CA VAL A 71 -1.20 4.94 0.30
C VAL A 71 -2.35 5.52 -0.53
N ASN A 72 -2.46 6.84 -0.60
CA ASN A 72 -3.50 7.51 -1.39
C ASN A 72 -3.39 7.18 -2.88
N ARG A 73 -2.16 7.11 -3.42
CA ARG A 73 -1.92 6.72 -4.82
C ARG A 73 -2.42 5.30 -5.09
N ILE A 74 -2.05 4.34 -4.23
CA ILE A 74 -2.44 2.92 -4.37
C ILE A 74 -3.97 2.77 -4.27
N ARG A 75 -4.59 3.39 -3.26
CA ARG A 75 -6.07 3.34 -3.10
C ARG A 75 -6.79 4.01 -4.26
N GLY A 76 -6.25 5.10 -4.80
CA GLY A 76 -6.81 5.77 -5.98
C GLY A 76 -6.77 4.90 -7.24
N GLU A 77 -5.67 4.19 -7.48
CA GLU A 77 -5.56 3.20 -8.56
C GLU A 77 -6.56 2.05 -8.36
N ALA A 78 -6.68 1.53 -7.14
CA ALA A 78 -7.66 0.48 -6.84
C ALA A 78 -9.10 0.95 -7.09
N GLN A 79 -9.45 2.15 -6.62
CA GLN A 79 -10.78 2.72 -6.83
C GLN A 79 -11.13 2.89 -8.32
N ALA A 80 -10.15 3.25 -9.16
CA ALA A 80 -10.35 3.36 -10.61
C ALA A 80 -10.63 2.01 -11.29
N ASN A 81 -10.23 0.89 -10.66
CA ASN A 81 -10.40 -0.47 -11.16
C ASN A 81 -11.60 -1.21 -10.54
N LEU A 82 -12.51 -0.51 -9.83
CA LEU A 82 -13.74 -1.07 -9.28
C LEU A 82 -14.93 -1.12 -10.26
N ASN A 83 -14.71 -0.72 -11.51
CA ASN A 83 -15.75 -0.62 -12.55
C ASN A 83 -16.08 -1.97 -13.21
#